data_AF-A0A0F9B7I9-F1
#
_entry.id   AF-A0A0F9B7I9-F1
#
_cell.length_a   1.000
_cell.length_b   1.000
_cell.length_c   1.000
_cell.angle_alpha   90.00
_cell.angle_beta   90.00
_cell.angle_gamma   90.00
#
_symmetry.space_group_name_H-M   'P 1'
#
loop_
_entity.id
_entity.type
_entity.pdbx_description
1 polymer ?
#
loop_
_entity_poly.entity_id
_entity_poly.type
_entity_poly.pdbx_seq_one_letter_code
_entity_poly.pdbx_strand_id
1 'polypeptide(L)'
;MALLYPLTSTMPSSPISTGARLRLGSNLAPSPASPNLNSHQINGSKKKTLQTLRARHHNIIRLLVQGFTHQAIADHLEVSVGMVSRTANSELGKQKILAMQAEADTASIDIVREFAELAPVALEVAEDIMVDNTEKASDRLNAVKVILQGAGHTGNHNRLDINVHHLTDEDIQAAKMLGRERGKVFEIEEGKEVEEAVILSENSDES
;
A
#
# COMPACT_ATOMS: atom_id res chain seq x y z
N MET A 1 26.69 -39.37 -6.82
CA MET A 1 25.61 -40.36 -6.61
C MET A 1 24.29 -39.65 -6.82
N ALA A 2 23.71 -39.81 -8.01
CA ALA A 2 22.44 -39.22 -8.40
C ALA A 2 21.30 -40.19 -8.06
N LEU A 3 20.32 -39.75 -7.28
CA LEU A 3 19.09 -40.50 -7.05
C LEU A 3 17.96 -39.84 -7.86
N LEU A 4 17.69 -40.44 -9.01
CA LEU A 4 16.49 -40.23 -9.81
C LEU A 4 15.28 -40.79 -9.06
N TYR A 5 14.23 -39.99 -8.91
CA TYR A 5 12.88 -40.48 -8.61
C TYR A 5 11.96 -40.20 -9.80
N PRO A 6 11.25 -41.23 -10.32
CA PRO A 6 10.37 -41.06 -11.47
C PRO A 6 8.98 -40.55 -11.08
N LEU A 7 8.44 -39.76 -12.00
CA LEU A 7 7.05 -39.31 -12.11
C LEU A 7 6.07 -40.49 -12.23
N THR A 8 4.86 -40.26 -11.73
CA THR A 8 3.55 -40.41 -12.40
C THR A 8 2.50 -41.00 -11.45
N SER A 9 1.47 -40.22 -11.15
CA SER A 9 0.20 -40.73 -10.62
C SER A 9 -0.94 -39.99 -11.31
N THR A 10 -1.25 -40.46 -12.51
CA THR A 10 -2.49 -40.23 -13.24
C THR A 10 -3.60 -41.09 -12.66
N MET A 11 -4.70 -40.48 -12.20
CA MET A 11 -5.95 -41.16 -11.85
C MET A 11 -7.14 -40.20 -12.08
N PRO A 12 -8.38 -40.71 -12.26
CA PRO A 12 -9.10 -40.54 -13.52
C PRO A 12 -10.34 -39.63 -13.46
N SER A 13 -10.71 -39.16 -14.66
CA SER A 13 -11.98 -38.52 -15.00
C SER A 13 -13.19 -39.36 -14.62
N SER A 14 -14.23 -38.73 -14.06
CA SER A 14 -15.58 -39.29 -13.98
C SER A 14 -16.61 -38.35 -14.62
N PRO A 15 -17.65 -38.90 -15.29
CA PRO A 15 -18.46 -38.20 -16.29
C PRO A 15 -19.72 -37.50 -15.75
N ILE A 16 -20.03 -36.38 -16.39
CA ILE A 16 -21.33 -35.93 -16.92
C ILE A 16 -22.59 -36.50 -16.22
N SER A 17 -23.21 -35.68 -15.37
CA SER A 17 -24.59 -35.87 -14.91
C SER A 17 -25.55 -35.04 -15.77
N THR A 18 -26.10 -35.70 -16.78
CA THR A 18 -27.21 -35.22 -17.62
C THR A 18 -28.51 -35.20 -16.82
N GLY A 19 -28.97 -34.01 -16.42
CA GLY A 19 -30.22 -33.80 -15.70
C GLY A 19 -31.15 -32.85 -16.45
N ALA A 20 -31.57 -33.23 -17.66
CA ALA A 20 -32.64 -32.55 -18.38
C ALA A 20 -33.97 -32.74 -17.63
N ARG A 21 -34.49 -31.66 -17.03
CA ARG A 21 -35.90 -31.57 -16.64
C ARG A 21 -36.59 -30.47 -17.44
N LEU A 22 -37.15 -30.89 -18.57
CA LEU A 22 -38.28 -30.22 -19.20
C LEU A 22 -39.44 -30.19 -18.19
N ARG A 23 -39.91 -28.99 -17.84
CA ARG A 23 -41.28 -28.81 -17.37
C ARG A 23 -42.00 -27.86 -18.32
N LEU A 24 -42.83 -28.48 -19.16
CA LEU A 24 -43.95 -27.85 -19.83
C LEU A 24 -44.92 -27.28 -18.78
N GLY A 25 -45.31 -26.03 -19.01
CA GLY A 25 -46.72 -25.61 -18.98
C GLY A 25 -47.40 -25.44 -17.63
N SER A 26 -47.61 -24.18 -17.23
CA SER A 26 -48.96 -23.69 -16.93
C SER A 26 -48.94 -22.16 -16.79
N ASN A 27 -49.63 -21.48 -17.70
CA ASN A 27 -50.03 -20.09 -17.60
C ASN A 27 -50.76 -19.84 -16.28
N LEU A 28 -50.20 -18.98 -15.42
CA LEU A 28 -50.94 -18.29 -14.36
C LEU A 28 -50.92 -16.79 -14.68
N ALA A 29 -52.13 -16.21 -14.72
CA ALA A 29 -52.40 -14.83 -15.06
C ALA A 29 -51.60 -13.81 -14.20
N PRO A 30 -51.29 -12.62 -14.74
CA PRO A 30 -50.68 -11.56 -13.96
C PRO A 30 -51.68 -11.00 -12.94
N SER A 31 -51.42 -11.26 -11.66
CA SER A 31 -52.09 -10.61 -10.54
C SER A 31 -51.86 -9.08 -10.61
N PRO A 32 -52.90 -8.25 -10.37
CA PRO A 32 -52.76 -6.80 -10.45
C PRO A 32 -51.78 -6.28 -9.39
N ALA A 33 -50.90 -5.40 -9.87
CA ALA A 33 -49.91 -4.63 -9.15
C ALA A 33 -50.28 -4.28 -7.71
N SER A 34 -49.62 -4.94 -6.75
CA SER A 34 -49.42 -4.34 -5.44
C SER A 34 -48.37 -3.23 -5.60
N PRO A 35 -48.61 -2.00 -5.13
CA PRO A 35 -47.57 -0.98 -5.09
C PRO A 35 -46.53 -1.41 -4.06
N ASN A 36 -45.49 -2.11 -4.51
CA ASN A 36 -44.30 -2.38 -3.71
C ASN A 36 -43.47 -1.09 -3.69
N LEU A 37 -43.96 -0.10 -2.93
CA LEU A 37 -43.17 1.02 -2.47
C LEU A 37 -42.17 0.45 -1.46
N ASN A 38 -41.06 -0.05 -2.02
CA ASN A 38 -39.80 -0.22 -1.34
C ASN A 38 -39.44 1.10 -0.65
N SER A 39 -39.93 1.27 0.57
CA SER A 39 -39.27 2.07 1.58
C SER A 39 -38.01 1.31 1.97
N HIS A 40 -37.02 1.32 1.07
CA HIS A 40 -35.64 1.13 1.49
C HIS A 40 -35.32 2.31 2.40
N GLN A 41 -35.59 2.09 3.69
CA GLN A 41 -35.04 2.86 4.78
C GLN A 41 -33.59 3.17 4.41
N ILE A 42 -33.30 4.46 4.25
CA ILE A 42 -31.96 5.00 4.47
C ILE A 42 -31.73 4.82 5.98
N ASN A 43 -31.49 3.57 6.38
CA ASN A 43 -31.00 3.25 7.70
C ASN A 43 -29.64 3.90 7.76
N GLY A 44 -29.56 5.04 8.43
CA GLY A 44 -28.30 5.68 8.81
C GLY A 44 -27.38 4.58 9.33
N SER A 45 -26.44 4.17 8.49
CA SER A 45 -25.64 2.98 8.73
C SER A 45 -24.80 3.29 9.96
N LYS A 46 -25.23 2.79 11.12
CA LYS A 46 -24.46 2.90 12.35
C LYS A 46 -23.08 2.35 12.02
N LYS A 47 -22.08 3.23 11.93
CA LYS A 47 -20.68 2.86 11.71
C LYS A 47 -20.37 1.81 12.76
N LYS A 48 -20.24 0.54 12.35
CA LYS A 48 -19.86 -0.54 13.25
C LYS A 48 -18.41 -0.31 13.60
N THR A 49 -18.17 0.44 14.67
CA THR A 49 -16.85 0.60 15.25
C THR A 49 -16.47 -0.74 15.88
N LEU A 50 -15.31 -1.27 15.49
CA LEU A 50 -14.74 -2.44 16.15
C LEU A 50 -14.32 -2.00 17.56
N GLN A 51 -14.96 -2.55 18.59
CA GLN A 51 -14.62 -2.25 19.99
C GLN A 51 -13.36 -2.99 20.45
N THR A 52 -13.02 -4.12 19.83
CA THR A 52 -11.87 -4.95 20.20
C THR A 52 -11.31 -5.66 18.98
N LEU A 53 -9.98 -5.68 18.85
CA LEU A 53 -9.29 -6.48 17.83
C LEU A 53 -9.17 -7.93 18.31
N ARG A 54 -9.60 -8.87 17.47
CA ARG A 54 -9.43 -10.31 17.70
C ARG A 54 -8.21 -10.79 16.92
N ALA A 55 -7.71 -11.99 17.21
CA ALA A 55 -6.58 -12.60 16.51
C ALA A 55 -6.70 -12.53 14.97
N ARG A 56 -7.90 -12.77 14.43
CA ARG A 56 -8.15 -12.68 12.99
C ARG A 56 -7.99 -11.25 12.44
N HIS A 57 -8.40 -10.23 13.19
CA HIS A 57 -8.21 -8.83 12.78
C HIS A 57 -6.72 -8.43 12.80
N HIS A 58 -5.94 -8.95 13.76
CA HIS A 58 -4.50 -8.72 13.78
C HIS A 58 -3.80 -9.35 12.56
N ASN A 59 -4.20 -10.55 12.14
CA ASN A 59 -3.67 -11.16 10.93
C ASN A 59 -4.01 -10.36 9.67
N ILE A 60 -5.24 -9.84 9.57
CA ILE A 60 -5.64 -8.93 8.48
C ILE A 60 -4.74 -7.69 8.47
N ILE A 61 -4.58 -7.02 9.61
CA ILE A 61 -3.76 -5.80 9.74
C ILE A 61 -2.30 -6.08 9.36
N ARG A 62 -1.72 -7.20 9.80
CA ARG A 62 -0.36 -7.59 9.46
C ARG A 62 -0.16 -7.73 7.95
N LEU A 63 -1.09 -8.40 7.27
CA LEU A 63 -1.02 -8.56 5.81
C LEU A 63 -1.22 -7.23 5.08
N LEU A 64 -2.04 -6.32 5.62
CA LEU A 64 -2.19 -4.97 5.06
C LEU A 64 -0.88 -4.17 5.14
N VAL A 65 -0.18 -4.21 6.28
CA VAL A 65 1.12 -3.53 6.46
C VAL A 65 2.17 -4.09 5.51
N GLN A 66 2.10 -5.38 5.17
CA GLN A 66 2.96 -6.01 4.16
C GLN A 66 2.61 -5.65 2.70
N GLY A 67 1.53 -4.91 2.47
CA GLY A 67 1.14 -4.44 1.13
C GLY A 67 0.23 -5.40 0.36
N PHE A 68 -0.36 -6.42 0.99
CA PHE A 68 -1.31 -7.31 0.30
C PHE A 68 -2.62 -6.59 -0.04
N THR A 69 -3.18 -6.90 -1.21
CA THR A 69 -4.48 -6.35 -1.63
C THR A 69 -5.63 -6.93 -0.80
N HIS A 70 -6.73 -6.20 -0.67
CA HIS A 70 -7.89 -6.68 0.09
C HIS A 70 -8.47 -7.99 -0.43
N GLN A 71 -8.38 -8.25 -1.73
CA GLN A 71 -8.81 -9.51 -2.36
C GLN A 71 -7.87 -10.65 -1.97
N ALA A 72 -6.55 -10.46 -2.09
CA ALA A 72 -5.56 -11.47 -1.70
C ALA A 72 -5.67 -11.86 -0.21
N ILE A 73 -5.93 -10.89 0.67
CA ILE A 73 -6.14 -11.13 2.10
C ILE A 73 -7.43 -11.92 2.36
N ALA A 74 -8.50 -11.58 1.63
CA ALA A 74 -9.78 -12.27 1.72
C ALA A 74 -9.65 -13.75 1.33
N ASP A 75 -8.96 -14.02 0.23
CA ASP A 75 -8.71 -15.37 -0.26
C ASP A 75 -7.79 -16.15 0.70
N HIS A 76 -6.71 -15.53 1.18
CA HIS A 76 -5.74 -16.18 2.07
C HIS A 76 -6.29 -16.52 3.46
N LEU A 77 -7.22 -15.72 4.00
CA LEU A 77 -7.80 -15.94 5.33
C LEU A 77 -9.21 -16.52 5.30
N GLU A 78 -9.72 -16.84 4.11
CA GLU A 78 -11.09 -17.32 3.87
C GLU A 78 -12.15 -16.40 4.53
N VAL A 79 -12.00 -15.09 4.32
CA VAL A 79 -12.89 -14.05 4.85
C VAL A 79 -13.50 -13.20 3.74
N SER A 80 -14.64 -12.57 4.02
CA SER A 80 -15.19 -11.61 3.06
C SER A 80 -14.33 -10.36 2.95
N VAL A 81 -14.17 -9.84 1.73
CA VAL A 81 -13.50 -8.55 1.45
C VAL A 81 -14.08 -7.40 2.27
N GLY A 82 -15.40 -7.43 2.52
CA GLY A 82 -16.06 -6.43 3.37
C GLY A 82 -15.59 -6.47 4.83
N MET A 83 -15.17 -7.62 5.35
CA MET A 83 -14.58 -7.74 6.70
C MET A 83 -13.19 -7.12 6.75
N VAL A 84 -12.36 -7.36 5.74
CA VAL A 84 -11.02 -6.76 5.59
C VAL A 84 -11.15 -5.23 5.55
N SER A 85 -12.01 -4.71 4.67
CA SER A 85 -12.26 -3.28 4.54
C SER A 85 -12.78 -2.64 5.84
N ARG A 86 -13.71 -3.29 6.55
CA ARG A 86 -14.18 -2.80 7.86
C ARG A 86 -13.09 -2.81 8.92
N THR A 87 -12.20 -3.80 8.91
CA THR A 87 -11.09 -3.90 9.85
C THR A 87 -10.08 -2.79 9.60
N ALA A 88 -9.66 -2.61 8.34
CA ALA A 88 -8.72 -1.56 7.92
C ALA A 88 -9.26 -0.14 8.23
N ASN A 89 -10.54 0.10 7.99
CA ASN A 89 -11.16 1.42 8.17
C ASN A 89 -11.64 1.69 9.60
N SER A 90 -11.54 0.71 10.50
CA SER A 90 -11.88 0.92 11.91
C SER A 90 -10.82 1.79 12.60
N GLU A 91 -11.23 2.58 13.60
CA GLU A 91 -10.31 3.47 14.33
C GLU A 91 -9.14 2.70 14.95
N LEU A 92 -9.43 1.62 15.67
CA LEU A 92 -8.40 0.74 16.24
C LEU A 92 -7.51 0.09 15.17
N GLY A 93 -8.09 -0.27 14.01
CA GLY A 93 -7.35 -0.82 12.89
C GLY A 93 -6.34 0.17 12.32
N LYS A 94 -6.78 1.41 12.08
CA LYS A 94 -5.91 2.51 11.61
C LYS A 94 -4.80 2.81 12.60
N GLN A 95 -5.12 2.95 13.88
CA GLN A 95 -4.12 3.18 14.93
C GLN A 95 -3.07 2.08 14.97
N LYS A 96 -3.49 0.80 14.85
CA LYS A 96 -2.56 -0.32 14.86
C LYS A 96 -1.71 -0.40 13.58
N ILE A 97 -2.29 -0.11 12.42
CA ILE A 97 -1.55 -0.02 11.15
C ILE A 97 -0.47 1.06 11.26
N LEU A 98 -0.84 2.27 11.72
CA LEU A 98 0.09 3.38 11.88
C LEU A 98 1.21 3.04 12.87
N ALA A 99 0.87 2.43 14.01
CA ALA A 99 1.88 2.00 14.99
C ALA A 99 2.87 0.97 14.40
N MET A 100 2.39 0.01 13.60
CA MET A 100 3.24 -0.99 12.95
C MET A 100 4.11 -0.38 11.84
N GLN A 101 3.57 0.60 11.10
CA GLN A 101 4.34 1.34 10.09
C GLN A 101 5.44 2.17 10.75
N ALA A 102 5.14 2.89 11.82
CA ALA A 102 6.13 3.67 12.56
C ALA A 102 7.27 2.80 13.12
N GLU A 103 6.96 1.60 13.62
CA GLU A 103 7.96 0.63 14.07
C GLU A 103 8.86 0.15 12.92
N ALA A 104 8.26 -0.16 11.76
CA ALA A 104 9.01 -0.56 10.57
C ALA A 104 9.90 0.58 10.02
N ASP A 105 9.37 1.81 10.00
CA ASP A 105 10.11 3.00 9.59
C ASP A 105 11.29 3.25 10.53
N THR A 106 11.08 3.10 11.85
CA THR A 106 12.16 3.23 12.84
C THR A 106 13.28 2.21 12.57
N ALA A 107 12.94 0.95 12.29
CA ALA A 107 13.93 -0.06 11.94
C ALA A 107 14.64 0.24 10.60
N SER A 108 13.96 0.89 9.66
CA SER A 108 14.56 1.26 8.37
C SER A 108 15.58 2.39 8.51
N ILE A 109 15.43 3.28 9.49
CA ILE A 109 16.37 4.39 9.75
C ILE A 109 17.75 3.86 10.12
N ASP A 110 17.84 2.84 10.98
CA ASP A 110 19.11 2.24 11.38
C ASP A 110 19.84 1.63 10.17
N ILE A 111 19.11 0.92 9.31
CA ILE A 111 19.67 0.32 8.08
C ILE A 111 20.18 1.41 7.13
N VAL A 112 19.42 2.49 6.94
CA VAL A 112 19.83 3.61 6.08
C VAL A 112 21.10 4.27 6.63
N ARG A 113 21.25 4.40 7.95
CA ARG A 113 22.49 4.89 8.57
C ARG A 113 23.67 3.96 8.29
N GLU A 114 23.50 2.65 8.46
CA GLU A 114 24.54 1.67 8.14
C GLU A 114 24.97 1.74 6.66
N PHE A 115 24.03 1.92 5.74
CA PHE A 115 24.35 2.13 4.32
C PHE A 115 25.11 3.43 4.07
N ALA A 116 24.78 4.51 4.78
CA ALA A 116 25.50 5.78 4.66
C ALA A 116 26.95 5.67 5.15
N GLU A 117 27.19 4.88 6.20
CA GLU A 117 28.54 4.60 6.73
C GLU A 117 29.35 3.70 5.77
N LEU A 118 28.70 2.75 5.08
CA LEU A 118 29.33 1.87 4.10
C LEU A 118 29.58 2.52 2.74
N ALA A 119 28.83 3.57 2.39
CA ALA A 119 28.93 4.26 1.10
C ALA A 119 30.36 4.74 0.75
N PRO A 120 31.12 5.43 1.64
CA PRO A 120 32.48 5.85 1.32
C PRO A 120 33.44 4.68 1.08
N VAL A 121 33.30 3.58 1.85
CA VAL A 121 34.14 2.38 1.67
C VAL A 121 33.84 1.70 0.34
N ALA A 122 32.56 1.62 -0.04
CA ALA A 122 32.16 1.08 -1.34
C ALA A 122 32.69 1.92 -2.51
N LEU A 123 32.79 3.25 -2.34
CA LEU A 123 33.34 4.15 -3.33
C LEU A 123 34.86 3.93 -3.53
N GLU A 124 35.62 3.81 -2.45
CA GLU A 124 37.06 3.51 -2.48
C GLU A 124 37.34 2.19 -3.23
N VAL A 125 36.58 1.13 -2.92
CA VAL A 125 36.69 -0.16 -3.62
C VAL A 125 36.36 -0.03 -5.12
N ALA A 126 35.38 0.80 -5.48
CA ALA A 126 35.06 1.04 -6.89
C ALA A 126 36.18 1.80 -7.63
N GLU A 127 36.86 2.72 -6.96
CA GLU A 127 38.03 3.44 -7.49
C GLU A 127 39.21 2.49 -7.72
N ASP A 128 39.50 1.62 -6.75
CA ASP A 128 40.56 0.61 -6.86
C ASP A 128 40.33 -0.33 -8.05
N ILE A 129 39.11 -0.88 -8.16
CA ILE A 129 38.73 -1.74 -9.29
C ILE A 129 38.90 -1.00 -10.62
N MET A 130 38.54 0.28 -10.68
CA MET A 130 38.62 1.06 -11.93
C MET A 130 40.06 1.22 -12.43
N VAL A 131 41.00 1.45 -11.51
CA VAL A 131 42.43 1.69 -11.78
C VAL A 131 43.19 0.40 -12.04
N ASP A 132 42.80 -0.71 -11.42
CA ASP A 132 43.47 -2.00 -11.59
C ASP A 132 43.25 -2.56 -13.01
N ASN A 133 44.35 -2.71 -13.76
CA ASN A 133 44.33 -3.27 -15.11
C ASN A 133 44.34 -4.80 -15.13
N THR A 134 44.50 -5.46 -13.98
CA THR A 134 44.45 -6.91 -13.87
C THR A 134 43.03 -7.44 -13.77
N GLU A 135 42.10 -6.60 -13.32
CA GLU A 135 40.69 -6.93 -13.18
C GLU A 135 39.95 -7.02 -14.52
N LYS A 136 38.83 -7.76 -14.52
CA LYS A 136 38.02 -7.94 -15.73
C LYS A 136 37.45 -6.61 -16.21
N ALA A 137 37.51 -6.38 -17.53
CA ALA A 137 36.95 -5.18 -18.14
C ALA A 137 35.45 -4.96 -17.83
N SER A 138 34.67 -6.04 -17.62
CA SER A 138 33.27 -5.95 -17.20
C SER A 138 33.10 -5.29 -15.84
N ASP A 139 33.95 -5.64 -14.89
CA ASP A 139 33.83 -5.25 -13.49
C ASP A 139 34.27 -3.79 -13.33
N ARG A 140 35.31 -3.40 -14.07
CA ARG A 140 35.73 -2.01 -14.27
C ARG A 140 34.64 -1.13 -14.86
N LEU A 141 33.98 -1.57 -15.93
CA LEU A 141 32.87 -0.82 -16.54
C LEU A 141 31.68 -0.68 -15.58
N ASN A 142 31.39 -1.71 -14.78
CA ASN A 142 30.35 -1.65 -13.76
C ASN A 142 30.71 -0.65 -12.65
N ALA A 143 31.96 -0.63 -12.18
CA ALA A 143 32.44 0.35 -11.19
C ALA A 143 32.30 1.80 -11.71
N VAL A 144 32.77 2.06 -12.95
CA VAL A 144 32.61 3.37 -13.62
C VAL A 144 31.14 3.77 -13.71
N LYS A 145 30.27 2.82 -14.05
CA LYS A 145 28.82 3.08 -14.14
C LYS A 145 28.23 3.47 -12.78
N VAL A 146 28.60 2.80 -11.69
CA VAL A 146 28.13 3.13 -10.34
C VAL A 146 28.53 4.55 -9.97
N ILE A 147 29.80 4.93 -10.21
CA ILE A 147 30.30 6.29 -9.94
C ILE A 147 29.54 7.34 -10.77
N LEU A 148 29.39 7.11 -12.08
CA LEU A 148 28.68 8.04 -12.97
C LEU A 148 27.19 8.19 -12.59
N GLN A 149 26.53 7.09 -12.21
CA GLN A 149 25.15 7.11 -11.74
C GLN A 149 25.01 7.88 -10.42
N GLY A 150 25.93 7.67 -9.47
CA GLY A 150 25.99 8.44 -8.22
C GLY A 150 26.23 9.93 -8.45
N ALA A 151 27.00 10.29 -9.48
CA ALA A 151 27.21 11.67 -9.91
C ALA A 151 26.04 12.27 -10.73
N GLY A 152 24.93 11.56 -10.89
CA GLY A 152 23.75 12.03 -11.62
C GLY A 152 23.87 11.98 -13.15
N HIS A 153 24.93 11.37 -13.70
CA HIS A 153 25.15 11.22 -15.14
C HIS A 153 24.39 10.01 -15.73
N THR A 154 23.17 9.75 -15.26
CA THR A 154 22.38 8.61 -15.71
C THR A 154 21.86 8.86 -17.14
N GLY A 155 22.34 8.09 -18.13
CA GLY A 155 21.93 8.23 -19.53
C GLY A 155 20.45 7.92 -19.81
N ASN A 156 19.72 7.39 -18.84
CA ASN A 156 18.28 7.16 -18.92
C ASN A 156 17.57 8.30 -18.20
N HIS A 157 17.40 9.44 -18.88
CA HIS A 157 16.35 10.37 -18.48
C HIS A 157 15.03 9.65 -18.73
N ASN A 158 14.42 9.11 -17.66
CA ASN A 158 13.05 8.67 -17.73
C ASN A 158 12.26 9.89 -18.21
N ARG A 159 11.77 9.84 -19.45
CA ARG A 159 10.87 10.85 -20.00
C ARG A 159 9.66 10.81 -19.09
N LEU A 160 9.61 11.75 -18.13
CA LEU A 160 8.43 11.98 -17.31
C LEU A 160 7.37 12.42 -18.32
N ASP A 161 6.51 11.49 -18.69
CA ASP A 161 5.34 11.79 -19.48
C ASP A 161 4.40 12.52 -18.53
N ILE A 162 4.64 13.83 -18.40
CA ILE A 162 3.80 14.73 -17.62
C ILE A 162 2.51 14.82 -18.43
N ASN A 163 1.58 13.91 -18.13
CA ASN A 163 0.24 13.97 -18.65
C ASN A 163 -0.43 15.15 -17.94
N VAL A 164 -0.29 16.35 -18.51
CA VAL A 164 -0.95 17.57 -18.04
C VAL A 164 -2.43 17.39 -18.33
N HIS A 165 -3.15 16.77 -17.40
CA HIS A 165 -4.60 16.89 -17.37
C HIS A 165 -4.89 18.38 -17.16
N HIS A 166 -5.52 19.01 -18.14
CA HIS A 166 -6.07 20.36 -17.98
C HIS A 166 -7.15 20.29 -16.91
N LEU A 167 -6.76 20.56 -15.67
CA LEU A 167 -7.71 20.78 -14.58
C LEU A 167 -8.53 22.01 -14.95
N THR A 168 -9.84 21.85 -14.97
CA THR A 168 -10.74 22.98 -15.18
C THR A 168 -10.76 23.84 -13.92
N ASP A 169 -11.12 25.11 -14.04
CA ASP A 169 -11.26 26.00 -12.88
C ASP A 169 -12.24 25.43 -11.82
N GLU A 170 -13.20 24.61 -12.26
CA GLU A 170 -14.13 23.89 -11.39
C GLU A 170 -13.43 22.83 -10.53
N ASP A 171 -12.51 22.05 -11.12
CA ASP A 171 -11.72 21.04 -10.39
C ASP A 171 -10.81 21.69 -9.33
N ILE A 172 -10.23 22.85 -9.65
CA ILE A 172 -9.38 23.62 -8.74
C ILE A 172 -10.22 24.17 -7.57
N GLN A 173 -11.43 24.69 -7.85
CA GLN A 173 -12.33 25.18 -6.82
C GLN A 173 -12.86 24.05 -5.93
N ALA A 174 -13.22 22.91 -6.52
CA ALA A 174 -13.65 21.72 -5.77
C ALA A 174 -12.54 21.20 -4.86
N ALA A 175 -11.29 21.13 -5.35
CA ALA A 175 -10.13 20.73 -4.55
C ALA A 175 -9.85 21.72 -3.41
N LYS A 176 -10.00 23.03 -3.65
CA LYS A 176 -9.82 24.07 -2.63
C LYS A 176 -10.91 24.01 -1.55
N MET A 177 -12.15 23.72 -1.92
CA MET A 177 -13.25 23.50 -0.95
C MET A 177 -12.99 22.25 -0.11
N LEU A 178 -12.62 21.13 -0.74
CA LEU A 178 -12.24 19.90 -0.03
C LEU A 178 -11.04 20.10 0.91
N GLY A 179 -10.05 20.89 0.49
CA GLY A 179 -8.90 21.24 1.31
C GLY A 179 -9.29 22.05 2.55
N ARG A 180 -10.24 22.99 2.42
CA ARG A 180 -10.79 23.74 3.56
C ARG A 180 -11.61 22.87 4.49
N GLU A 181 -12.42 21.97 3.95
CA GLU A 181 -13.24 21.04 4.74
C GLU A 181 -12.37 20.05 5.52
N ARG A 182 -11.28 19.55 4.90
CA ARG A 182 -10.32 18.65 5.57
C ARG A 182 -9.35 19.38 6.49
N GLY A 183 -8.97 20.61 6.16
CA GLY A 183 -8.10 21.46 6.97
C GLY A 183 -8.76 21.97 8.26
N LYS A 184 -10.10 22.03 8.30
CA LYS A 184 -10.88 22.37 9.51
C LYS A 184 -10.81 21.33 10.65
N VAL A 185 -10.13 20.20 10.47
CA VAL A 185 -9.88 19.25 11.57
C VAL A 185 -8.74 19.73 12.50
N PHE A 186 -8.01 20.79 12.14
CA PHE A 186 -7.16 21.55 13.06
C PHE A 186 -7.78 22.91 13.39
N GLU A 187 -9.02 22.92 13.88
CA GLU A 187 -9.46 24.02 14.74
C GLU A 187 -8.66 23.89 16.05
N ILE A 188 -7.54 24.60 16.11
CA ILE A 188 -6.93 25.00 17.37
C ILE A 188 -8.05 25.74 18.11
N GLU A 189 -8.51 25.19 19.23
CA GLU A 189 -9.49 25.84 20.09
C GLU A 189 -9.03 27.28 20.36
N GLU A 190 -9.80 28.25 19.86
CA GLU A 190 -9.62 29.68 20.15
C GLU A 190 -9.65 29.86 21.68
N GLY A 191 -8.48 30.00 22.30
CA GLY A 191 -8.34 30.17 23.74
C GLY A 191 -7.04 29.70 24.37
N LYS A 192 -6.17 28.95 23.68
CA LYS A 192 -4.78 28.78 24.12
C LYS A 192 -3.88 29.81 23.48
N GLU A 193 -3.65 30.90 24.19
CA GLU A 193 -2.50 31.78 23.97
C GLU A 193 -1.24 30.90 24.03
N VAL A 194 -0.63 30.67 22.87
CA VAL A 194 0.74 30.16 22.82
C VAL A 194 1.61 31.38 23.08
N GLU A 195 1.93 31.62 24.35
CA GLU A 195 2.99 32.55 24.71
C GLU A 195 4.28 32.08 24.02
N GLU A 196 4.76 32.94 23.11
CA GLU A 196 6.10 32.99 22.53
C GLU A 196 6.79 31.64 22.26
N ALA A 197 6.70 31.19 21.00
CA ALA A 197 7.72 30.30 20.45
C ALA A 197 9.05 31.07 20.36
N VAL A 198 9.84 31.03 21.43
CA VAL A 198 11.23 31.47 21.45
C VAL A 198 12.02 30.54 20.53
N ILE A 199 12.35 31.02 19.33
CA ILE A 199 13.32 30.38 18.47
C ILE A 199 14.69 30.61 19.11
N LEU A 200 15.18 29.64 19.89
CA LEU A 200 16.58 29.58 20.26
C LEU A 200 17.36 29.16 19.01
N SER A 201 17.80 30.16 18.22
CA SER A 201 18.91 29.96 17.30
C SER A 201 20.18 29.76 18.14
N GLU A 202 20.58 28.50 18.33
CA GLU A 202 21.93 28.17 18.76
C GLU A 202 22.89 28.66 17.66
N ASN A 203 23.50 29.82 17.88
CA ASN A 203 24.72 30.21 17.19
C ASN A 203 25.85 29.32 17.72
N SER A 204 26.16 28.26 16.97
CA SER A 204 27.41 27.53 17.12
C SER A 204 28.54 28.31 16.44
N ASP A 205 28.99 29.39 17.09
CA ASP A 205 30.32 29.96 16.88
C ASP A 205 31.23 29.40 17.99
N GLU A 206 31.92 28.29 17.72
CA GLU A 206 33.12 27.93 18.47
C GLU A 206 34.32 27.87 17.53
N SER A 207 35.39 28.47 18.05
CA SER A 207 36.63 28.91 17.40
C SER A 207 37.65 27.81 17.20
#